data_AF-A0A2X4T0V4-F1
#
_entry.id   AF-A0A2X4T0V4-F1
#
_cell.length_a   1.000
_cell.length_b   1.000
_cell.length_c   1.000
_cell.angle_alpha   90.00
_cell.angle_beta   90.00
_cell.angle_gamma   90.00
#
_symmetry.space_group_name_H-M   'P 1'
#
loop_
_entity.id
_entity.type
_entity.pdbx_description
1 polymer ?
#
loop_
_entity_poly.entity_id
_entity_poly.type
_entity_poly.pdbx_seq_one_letter_code
_entity_poly.pdbx_strand_id
1 'polypeptide(L)'
;MGKALVDYLSGAIQGGEADNATLVYGGNPHLFPYKHNEGQFEVLVPLRNATFAFQPDWPALKNLNIELDFLNDGLWMRSDSVDLGGVKASKLAAAIPDYSKEKLLIDADINGPGKSRWALFRRDAAKRLAWLDAGGATIRWRCECSLTS
;
A
#
# COMPACT_ATOMS: atom_id res chain seq x y z
N MET A 1 16.16 8.38 -4.44
CA MET A 1 14.90 7.65 -4.72
C MET A 1 15.08 6.78 -5.96
N GLY A 2 14.82 5.48 -5.86
CA GLY A 2 15.03 4.55 -6.98
C GLY A 2 13.97 4.70 -8.08
N LYS A 3 14.37 4.52 -9.35
CA LYS A 3 13.49 4.70 -10.52
C LYS A 3 12.22 3.85 -10.46
N ALA A 4 12.33 2.58 -10.06
CA ALA A 4 11.20 1.66 -10.00
C ALA A 4 10.09 2.11 -9.03
N LEU A 5 10.48 2.72 -7.90
CA LEU A 5 9.54 3.28 -6.93
C LEU A 5 8.78 4.48 -7.52
N VAL A 6 9.52 5.40 -8.15
CA VAL A 6 8.92 6.58 -8.80
C VAL A 6 7.95 6.16 -9.91
N ASP A 7 8.34 5.18 -10.73
CA ASP A 7 7.53 4.66 -11.82
C ASP A 7 6.22 4.06 -11.29
N TYR A 8 6.27 3.24 -10.24
CA TYR A 8 5.07 2.67 -9.60
C TYR A 8 4.14 3.76 -9.07
N LEU A 9 4.66 4.71 -8.28
CA LEU A 9 3.84 5.77 -7.68
C LEU A 9 3.17 6.65 -8.73
N SER A 10 3.86 6.91 -9.84
CA SER A 10 3.34 7.76 -10.91
C SER A 10 2.07 7.18 -11.54
N GLY A 11 1.90 5.85 -11.52
CA GLY A 11 0.65 5.18 -11.92
C GLY A 11 -0.33 4.96 -10.76
N ALA A 12 0.20 4.70 -9.56
CA ALA A 12 -0.61 4.35 -8.40
C ALA A 12 -1.34 5.57 -7.80
N ILE A 13 -0.69 6.72 -7.69
CA ILE A 13 -1.31 7.95 -7.17
C ILE A 13 -1.97 8.68 -8.34
N GLN A 14 -3.30 8.54 -8.45
CA GLN A 14 -4.07 9.15 -9.55
C GLN A 14 -4.62 10.53 -9.17
N GLY A 15 -4.62 10.88 -7.89
CA GLY A 15 -5.02 12.19 -7.38
C GLY A 15 -5.06 12.20 -5.85
N GLY A 16 -5.12 13.40 -5.27
CA GLY A 16 -5.16 13.61 -3.82
C GLY A 16 -4.46 14.91 -3.44
N GLU A 17 -4.58 15.27 -2.17
CA GLU A 17 -4.00 16.48 -1.59
C GLU A 17 -3.01 16.07 -0.50
N ALA A 18 -1.80 16.59 -0.55
CA ALA A 18 -0.79 16.37 0.47
C ALA A 18 -0.42 17.68 1.14
N ASP A 19 -0.65 17.76 2.44
CA ASP A 19 -0.23 18.87 3.27
C ASP A 19 0.84 18.40 4.24
N ASN A 20 1.87 19.22 4.45
CA ASN A 20 2.94 18.98 5.44
C ASN A 20 3.75 17.69 5.22
N ALA A 21 4.10 17.38 3.97
CA ALA A 21 5.07 16.32 3.71
C ALA A 21 6.40 16.61 4.43
N THR A 22 6.94 15.60 5.12
CA THR A 22 8.17 15.73 5.91
C THR A 22 9.28 14.95 5.24
N LEU A 23 10.46 15.56 5.09
CA LEU A 23 11.68 14.93 4.59
C LEU A 23 12.73 14.91 5.69
N VAL A 24 13.24 13.71 5.98
CA VAL A 24 14.44 13.51 6.80
C VAL A 24 15.52 12.92 5.91
N TYR A 25 16.70 13.54 5.94
CA TYR A 25 17.84 13.06 5.17
C TYR A 25 19.14 13.20 5.96
N GLY A 26 19.92 12.13 6.02
CA GLY A 26 21.27 12.12 6.56
C GLY A 26 22.08 10.98 5.95
N GLY A 27 23.38 11.21 5.75
CA GLY A 27 24.30 10.23 5.17
C GLY A 27 24.90 10.68 3.84
N ASN A 28 25.77 9.83 3.27
CA ASN A 28 26.42 10.10 1.99
C ASN A 28 25.49 9.68 0.82
N PRO A 29 25.04 10.60 -0.06
CA PRO A 29 24.12 10.27 -1.15
C PRO A 29 24.59 9.14 -2.07
N HIS A 30 25.90 8.93 -2.21
CA HIS A 30 26.48 7.85 -3.01
C HIS A 30 26.24 6.45 -2.45
N LEU A 31 25.88 6.33 -1.17
CA LEU A 31 25.59 5.06 -0.49
C LEU A 31 24.09 4.75 -0.41
N PHE A 32 23.23 5.63 -0.92
CA PHE A 32 21.79 5.35 -1.01
C PHE A 32 21.55 4.04 -1.80
N PRO A 33 20.72 3.10 -1.31
CA PRO A 33 19.70 3.24 -0.27
C PRO A 33 20.09 2.79 1.15
N TYR A 34 21.34 3.01 1.57
CA TYR A 34 21.79 2.84 2.97
C TYR A 34 21.47 1.48 3.61
N LYS A 35 21.75 0.38 2.90
CA LYS A 35 21.42 -0.99 3.37
C LYS A 35 22.26 -1.45 4.57
N HIS A 36 23.31 -0.71 4.95
CA HIS A 36 24.20 -1.05 6.06
C HIS A 36 24.28 0.06 7.12
N ASN A 37 23.18 0.82 7.30
CA ASN A 37 23.04 1.89 8.30
C ASN A 37 23.99 3.09 8.10
N GLU A 38 24.36 3.40 6.86
CA GLU A 38 25.25 4.52 6.52
C GLU A 38 24.54 5.88 6.43
N GLY A 39 23.22 5.87 6.63
CA GLY A 39 22.36 7.03 6.52
C GLY A 39 20.88 6.67 6.63
N GLN A 40 20.04 7.68 6.47
CA GLN A 40 18.59 7.57 6.43
C GLN A 40 18.05 8.55 5.39
N PHE A 41 17.17 8.06 4.52
CA PHE A 41 16.33 8.86 3.67
C PHE A 41 14.89 8.50 3.99
N GLU A 42 14.11 9.46 4.49
CA GLU A 42 12.71 9.25 4.83
C GLU A 42 11.82 10.38 4.31
N VAL A 43 10.72 10.04 3.65
CA VAL A 43 9.69 10.99 3.23
C VAL A 43 8.34 10.51 3.75
N LEU A 44 7.73 11.27 4.65
CA LEU A 44 6.38 11.02 5.13
C LEU A 44 5.40 11.96 4.43
N VAL A 45 4.42 11.39 3.72
CA VAL A 45 3.40 12.10 2.95
C VAL A 45 2.02 11.69 3.43
N PRO A 46 1.34 12.53 4.23
CA PRO A 46 -0.08 12.38 4.50
C PRO A 46 -0.86 12.79 3.24
N LEU A 47 -1.51 11.82 2.58
CA LEU A 47 -2.34 12.06 1.41
C LEU A 47 -3.82 11.98 1.80
N ARG A 48 -4.58 13.01 1.45
CA ARG A 48 -6.02 13.14 1.73
C ARG A 48 -6.81 13.17 0.44
N ASN A 49 -8.08 12.75 0.52
CA ASN A 49 -9.00 12.72 -0.63
C ASN A 49 -8.41 11.99 -1.86
N ALA A 50 -7.59 10.97 -1.61
CA ALA A 50 -6.79 10.35 -2.64
C ALA A 50 -7.60 9.41 -3.53
N THR A 51 -7.19 9.33 -4.80
CA THR A 51 -7.52 8.20 -5.67
C THR A 51 -6.25 7.38 -5.88
N PHE A 52 -6.26 6.13 -5.41
CA PHE A 52 -5.08 5.29 -5.37
C PHE A 52 -5.34 3.92 -6.03
N ALA A 53 -4.51 3.57 -7.01
CA ALA A 53 -4.54 2.30 -7.73
C ALA A 53 -3.37 1.40 -7.26
N PHE A 54 -3.66 0.42 -6.40
CA PHE A 54 -2.64 -0.50 -5.85
C PHE A 54 -2.12 -1.51 -6.89
N GLN A 55 -2.97 -1.89 -7.84
CA GLN A 55 -2.67 -2.85 -8.91
C GLN A 55 -3.44 -2.45 -10.17
N PRO A 56 -2.91 -2.68 -11.38
CA PRO A 56 -3.56 -2.32 -12.63
C PRO A 56 -4.96 -2.91 -12.82
N ASP A 57 -5.16 -4.16 -12.41
CA ASP A 57 -6.44 -4.88 -12.56
C ASP A 57 -7.43 -4.64 -11.41
N TRP A 58 -7.04 -3.85 -10.42
CA TRP A 58 -7.87 -3.54 -9.27
C TRP A 58 -8.59 -2.21 -9.43
N PRO A 59 -9.83 -2.09 -8.94
CA PRO A 59 -10.49 -0.80 -8.91
C PRO A 59 -9.69 0.17 -8.04
N ALA A 60 -9.45 1.38 -8.55
CA ALA A 60 -8.83 2.43 -7.77
C ALA A 60 -9.69 2.76 -6.54
N LEU A 61 -9.03 2.88 -5.38
CA LEU A 61 -9.66 3.28 -4.13
C LEU A 61 -9.83 4.80 -4.16
N LYS A 62 -11.03 5.27 -3.86
CA LYS A 62 -11.40 6.70 -3.92
C LYS A 62 -11.66 7.25 -2.52
N ASN A 63 -11.52 8.57 -2.37
CA ASN A 63 -11.68 9.26 -1.09
C ASN A 63 -10.80 8.63 0.00
N LEU A 64 -9.63 8.15 -0.38
CA LEU A 64 -8.71 7.46 0.49
C LEU A 64 -7.88 8.48 1.27
N ASN A 65 -7.85 8.33 2.59
CA ASN A 65 -6.91 9.01 3.46
C ASN A 65 -5.80 8.02 3.81
N ILE A 66 -4.59 8.25 3.29
CA ILE A 66 -3.48 7.30 3.38
C ILE A 66 -2.20 8.04 3.74
N GLU A 67 -1.42 7.47 4.65
CA GLU A 67 -0.05 7.90 4.93
C GLU A 67 0.90 7.08 4.07
N LEU A 68 1.77 7.75 3.34
CA LEU A 68 2.85 7.15 2.57
C LEU A 68 4.17 7.47 3.29
N ASP A 69 4.84 6.43 3.76
CA ASP A 69 6.13 6.53 4.43
C ASP A 69 7.19 5.86 3.55
N PHE A 70 7.99 6.69 2.89
CA PHE A 70 9.11 6.25 2.09
C PHE A 70 10.33 6.18 2.98
N LEU A 71 10.88 4.98 3.19
CA LEU A 71 12.12 4.82 3.95
C LEU A 71 13.14 4.09 3.07
N ASN A 72 14.22 4.78 2.75
CA ASN A 72 15.29 4.33 1.86
C ASN A 72 14.76 3.86 0.49
N ASP A 73 14.83 2.55 0.19
CA ASP A 73 14.28 1.90 -1.01
C ASP A 73 13.01 1.09 -0.75
N GLY A 74 12.26 1.44 0.31
CA GLY A 74 10.97 0.86 0.64
C GLY A 74 9.85 1.91 0.76
N LEU A 75 8.61 1.40 0.75
CA LEU A 75 7.39 2.18 0.97
C LEU A 75 6.48 1.43 1.95
N TRP A 76 6.01 2.15 2.98
CA TRP A 76 4.99 1.71 3.90
C TRP A 76 3.76 2.61 3.78
N MET A 77 2.59 2.00 3.78
CA MET A 77 1.32 2.62 3.47
C MET A 77 0.34 2.27 4.57
N ARG A 78 -0.36 3.28 5.12
CA ARG A 78 -1.35 3.04 6.18
C ARG A 78 -2.60 3.86 5.99
N SER A 79 -3.74 3.24 6.28
CA SER A 79 -5.03 3.93 6.34
C SER A 79 -5.92 3.29 7.39
N ASP A 80 -6.57 4.13 8.21
CA ASP A 80 -7.46 3.65 9.27
C ASP A 80 -8.72 3.00 8.70
N SER A 81 -9.23 3.49 7.57
CA SER A 81 -10.42 2.95 6.92
C SER A 81 -10.42 3.22 5.42
N VAL A 82 -10.92 2.25 4.67
CA VAL A 82 -11.08 2.34 3.22
C VAL A 82 -12.36 1.65 2.77
N ASP A 83 -12.98 2.18 1.72
CA ASP A 83 -14.09 1.51 1.02
C ASP A 83 -13.54 0.63 -0.10
N LEU A 84 -13.79 -0.67 0.01
CA LEU A 84 -13.40 -1.69 -0.97
C LEU A 84 -14.67 -2.23 -1.66
N GLY A 85 -15.19 -1.47 -2.63
CA GLY A 85 -16.29 -1.94 -3.48
C GLY A 85 -17.57 -2.24 -2.70
N GLY A 86 -17.93 -1.40 -1.72
CA GLY A 86 -19.15 -1.54 -0.92
C GLY A 86 -18.96 -2.31 0.39
N VAL A 87 -17.71 -2.63 0.76
CA VAL A 87 -17.36 -3.16 2.08
C VAL A 87 -16.33 -2.24 2.72
N LYS A 88 -16.51 -1.93 4.01
CA LYS A 88 -15.51 -1.16 4.75
C LYS A 88 -14.40 -2.08 5.25
N ALA A 89 -13.17 -1.76 4.88
CA ALA A 89 -12.00 -2.27 5.53
C ALA A 89 -11.44 -1.23 6.51
N SER A 90 -10.76 -1.72 7.53
CA SER A 90 -10.09 -0.94 8.57
C SER A 90 -8.66 -1.44 8.74
N LYS A 91 -7.79 -0.57 9.27
CA LYS A 91 -6.36 -0.88 9.50
C LYS A 91 -5.68 -1.43 8.24
N LEU A 92 -5.89 -0.75 7.10
CA LEU A 92 -5.17 -1.07 5.89
C LEU A 92 -3.68 -0.76 6.13
N ALA A 93 -2.85 -1.77 6.00
CA ALA A 93 -1.41 -1.66 5.95
C ALA A 93 -0.93 -2.28 4.65
N ALA A 94 -0.18 -1.54 3.85
CA ALA A 94 0.50 -2.07 2.68
C ALA A 94 1.99 -1.72 2.73
N ALA A 95 2.82 -2.56 2.15
CA ALA A 95 4.25 -2.35 2.14
C ALA A 95 4.90 -2.89 0.87
N ILE A 96 5.89 -2.16 0.37
CA ILE A 96 6.86 -2.61 -0.62
C ILE A 96 8.22 -2.47 0.05
N PRO A 97 8.70 -3.49 0.78
CA PRO A 97 9.91 -3.35 1.61
C PRO A 97 11.20 -3.17 0.81
N ASP A 98 11.21 -3.67 -0.42
CA ASP A 98 12.33 -3.59 -1.35
C ASP A 98 11.75 -3.58 -2.77
N TYR A 99 11.81 -2.43 -3.44
CA TYR A 99 11.27 -2.29 -4.79
C TYR A 99 11.94 -3.20 -5.82
N SER A 100 13.21 -3.60 -5.61
CA SER A 100 13.90 -4.51 -6.53
C SER A 100 13.27 -5.92 -6.55
N LYS A 101 12.45 -6.24 -5.54
CA LYS A 101 11.74 -7.51 -5.46
C LYS A 101 10.35 -7.44 -6.08
N GLU A 102 9.86 -6.24 -6.42
CA GLU A 102 8.54 -6.01 -7.02
C GLU A 102 7.39 -6.66 -6.24
N LYS A 103 7.49 -6.70 -4.91
CA LYS A 103 6.50 -7.35 -4.03
C LYS A 103 5.71 -6.31 -3.24
N LEU A 104 4.39 -6.36 -3.40
CA LEU A 104 3.42 -5.60 -2.63
C LEU A 104 2.78 -6.53 -1.59
N LEU A 105 2.99 -6.21 -0.32
CA LEU A 105 2.35 -6.85 0.81
C LEU A 105 1.16 -5.99 1.22
N ILE A 106 0.00 -6.59 1.43
CA ILE A 106 -1.19 -5.88 1.90
C ILE A 106 -1.82 -6.68 3.04
N ASP A 107 -2.29 -5.97 4.06
CA ASP A 107 -3.01 -6.49 5.21
C ASP A 107 -4.16 -5.53 5.55
N ALA A 108 -5.38 -6.04 5.75
CA ALA A 108 -6.52 -5.22 6.18
C ALA A 108 -7.57 -6.04 6.94
N ASP A 109 -8.25 -5.41 7.89
CA ASP A 109 -9.41 -5.97 8.59
C ASP A 109 -10.69 -5.61 7.81
N ILE A 110 -11.34 -6.57 7.18
CA ILE A 110 -12.58 -6.39 6.41
C ILE A 110 -13.80 -6.68 7.28
N ASN A 111 -14.69 -5.70 7.39
CA ASN A 111 -15.93 -5.79 8.16
C ASN A 111 -17.14 -5.72 7.22
N GLY A 112 -17.99 -6.76 7.21
CA GLY A 112 -19.20 -6.73 6.37
C GLY A 112 -19.97 -8.05 6.33
N PRO A 113 -21.23 -8.03 5.86
CA PRO A 113 -22.08 -9.21 5.78
C PRO A 113 -21.48 -10.28 4.86
N GLY A 114 -21.63 -11.54 5.25
CA GLY A 114 -20.96 -12.69 4.65
C GLY A 114 -20.99 -12.78 3.12
N LYS A 115 -22.06 -12.33 2.47
CA LYS A 115 -22.25 -12.44 1.01
C LYS A 115 -21.51 -11.37 0.18
N SER A 116 -21.23 -10.18 0.70
CA SER A 116 -20.50 -9.13 -0.03
C SER A 116 -18.98 -9.33 -0.01
N ARG A 117 -18.47 -10.04 1.01
CA ARG A 117 -17.04 -10.36 1.15
C ARG A 117 -16.49 -11.21 0.01
N TRP A 118 -17.30 -12.08 -0.60
CA TRP A 118 -16.88 -13.02 -1.65
C TRP A 118 -16.81 -12.43 -3.07
N ALA A 119 -17.37 -11.25 -3.30
CA ALA A 119 -17.37 -10.62 -4.63
C ALA A 119 -16.04 -9.93 -4.93
N LEU A 120 -15.38 -9.37 -3.90
CA LEU A 120 -14.04 -8.78 -4.00
C LEU A 120 -13.03 -9.85 -4.44
N PHE A 121 -12.98 -10.97 -3.71
CA PHE A 121 -12.02 -12.06 -3.93
C PHE A 121 -12.25 -12.90 -5.20
N ARG A 122 -13.40 -12.78 -5.87
CA ARG A 122 -13.70 -13.57 -7.08
C ARG A 122 -13.09 -12.96 -8.36
N ARG A 123 -12.66 -11.70 -8.32
CA ARG A 123 -11.86 -11.09 -9.40
C ARG A 123 -10.36 -11.29 -9.19
N ASP A 124 -9.93 -11.79 -8.03
CA ASP A 124 -8.53 -11.87 -7.58
C ASP A 124 -7.89 -13.26 -7.78
N ALA A 125 -8.25 -13.99 -8.83
CA ALA A 125 -7.65 -15.30 -9.12
C ALA A 125 -6.17 -15.24 -9.57
N ALA A 126 -5.51 -14.08 -9.45
CA ALA A 126 -4.08 -13.92 -9.66
C ALA A 126 -3.39 -13.60 -8.33
N LYS A 127 -2.54 -14.54 -7.88
CA LYS A 127 -1.49 -14.41 -6.85
C LYS A 127 -1.91 -14.73 -5.39
N ARG A 128 -2.03 -16.05 -5.16
CA ARG A 128 -1.58 -16.85 -3.99
C ARG A 128 -1.88 -16.34 -2.57
N LEU A 129 -2.77 -17.09 -1.89
CA LEU A 129 -2.94 -17.26 -0.44
C LEU A 129 -3.50 -16.08 0.37
N ALA A 130 -4.79 -15.78 0.16
CA ALA A 130 -5.62 -15.17 1.20
C ALA A 130 -5.92 -16.21 2.29
N TRP A 131 -5.20 -16.17 3.41
CA TRP A 131 -5.63 -16.88 4.63
C TRP A 131 -6.76 -16.06 5.27
N LEU A 132 -7.98 -16.59 5.18
CA LEU A 132 -9.13 -16.03 5.88
C LEU A 132 -9.15 -16.59 7.31
N ASP A 133 -8.51 -15.91 8.26
CA ASP A 133 -8.70 -16.23 9.66
C ASP A 133 -10.09 -15.72 10.09
N ALA A 134 -11.09 -16.60 10.00
CA ALA A 134 -12.46 -16.31 10.37
C ALA A 134 -12.66 -16.40 11.89
N GLY A 135 -12.02 -15.49 12.63
CA GLY A 135 -12.27 -15.26 14.05
C GLY A 135 -13.35 -14.20 14.27
N GLY A 136 -14.62 -14.52 14.03
CA GLY A 136 -15.76 -13.61 14.28
C GLY A 136 -16.23 -12.77 13.08
N ALA A 137 -16.81 -11.60 13.34
CA ALA A 137 -17.44 -10.72 12.32
C ALA A 137 -16.43 -10.04 11.36
N THR A 138 -15.15 -10.06 11.71
CA THR A 138 -14.05 -9.42 10.98
C THR A 138 -13.21 -10.50 10.28
N ILE A 139 -12.88 -10.25 9.01
CA ILE A 139 -11.98 -11.10 8.23
C ILE A 139 -10.68 -10.35 8.02
N ARG A 140 -9.54 -10.98 8.31
CA ARG A 140 -8.25 -10.43 7.92
C ARG A 140 -7.94 -10.82 6.48
N TRP A 141 -7.68 -9.84 5.64
CA TRP A 141 -7.23 -10.03 4.27
C TRP A 141 -5.72 -9.81 4.22
N ARG A 142 -5.00 -10.71 3.54
CA ARG A 142 -3.58 -10.56 3.25
C ARG A 142 -3.33 -10.86 1.76
N CYS A 143 -2.56 -9.99 1.09
CA CYS A 143 -2.01 -10.27 -0.25
C CYS A 143 -0.48 -10.21 -0.21
N GLU A 144 0.14 -11.13 -0.95
CA GLU A 144 1.49 -10.95 -1.49
C GLU A 144 1.39 -10.88 -3.02
N CYS A 145 1.25 -9.65 -3.51
CA CYS A 145 1.00 -9.30 -4.90
C CYS A 145 2.33 -8.93 -5.58
N SER A 146 2.49 -9.15 -6.90
CA SER A 146 3.65 -8.61 -7.65
C SER A 146 3.27 -7.34 -8.41
N LEU A 147 4.16 -6.36 -8.44
CA LEU A 147 3.93 -5.00 -8.97
C LEU A 147 3.86 -4.90 -10.51
N THR A 148 4.15 -5.98 -11.23
CA THR A 148 4.42 -5.99 -12.68
C THR A 148 3.37 -6.73 -13.54
N SER A 149 2.16 -6.99 -13.03
CA SER A 149 1.08 -7.56 -13.88
C SER A 149 0.54 -6.56 -14.88
#